data_AF-A0A4R5AVR9-F1
#
_entry.id   AF-A0A4R5AVR9-F1
#
_cell.length_a   1.000
_cell.length_b   1.000
_cell.length_c   1.000
_cell.angle_alpha   90.00
_cell.angle_beta   90.00
_cell.angle_gamma   90.00
#
_symmetry.space_group_name_H-M   'P 1'
#
loop_
_entity.id
_entity.type
_entity.pdbx_description
1 polymer ?
#
loop_
_entity_poly.entity_id
_entity_poly.type
_entity_poly.pdbx_seq_one_letter_code
_entity_poly.pdbx_strand_id
1 'polypeptide(L)'
;MTGKEILKSFYKLIHQHYHLTIDDFGLQVDDDFWTNDEIIDQLRGEAILIALPKIHELLEAFTEAKTGSDYLVDEYLPLENVELIDFAHNDFTKRNRAFSYSDGEFGYLALSKLLMINPLSSIDETSQDYRTLVDFISTAVVNTEHDKITILLSHIETANENWGILIHKIVHHQTSLSIYSYLYYRELLQGGKIDLNPNLNFTPAHGATATLRPNTRYEQYFEVFDIINELNHATDTITRFLKLYHIIEYLVYRRELVEIEQKARNNRTFIREIHSFTGKGQSDNEFNILKKNFKKIFEAEILGDAFQINPLNAQEATFLRTYWSINISSPANVFNQRDADSITNLIYRIRNSIVHNKESEFHITTSNPDDYADVLNLIKRFITILEKQLLDKISADVPVISYQSQYIELY
;
A
#
# COMPACT_ATOMS: atom_id res chain seq x y z
N MET A 1 -23.98 31.22 -14.40
CA MET A 1 -24.49 30.05 -15.18
C MET A 1 -25.13 29.10 -14.21
N THR A 2 -26.28 28.51 -14.55
CA THR A 2 -26.89 27.44 -13.75
C THR A 2 -26.11 26.14 -13.90
N GLY A 3 -26.24 25.20 -12.94
CA GLY A 3 -25.62 23.88 -13.10
C GLY A 3 -26.11 23.14 -14.35
N LYS A 4 -27.37 23.34 -14.75
CA LYS A 4 -27.91 22.82 -16.01
C LYS A 4 -27.13 23.31 -17.22
N GLU A 5 -26.86 24.62 -17.33
CA GLU A 5 -26.08 25.20 -18.43
C GLU A 5 -24.64 24.68 -18.46
N ILE A 6 -24.05 24.46 -17.27
CA ILE A 6 -22.71 23.91 -17.13
C ILE A 6 -22.66 22.47 -17.67
N LEU A 7 -23.59 21.61 -17.25
CA LEU A 7 -23.64 20.22 -17.72
C LEU A 7 -23.89 20.14 -19.22
N LYS A 8 -24.80 20.95 -19.77
CA LYS A 8 -24.99 21.04 -21.23
C LYS A 8 -23.69 21.37 -21.95
N SER A 9 -22.93 22.34 -21.44
CA SER A 9 -21.64 22.71 -22.02
C SER A 9 -20.63 21.56 -21.92
N PHE A 10 -20.57 20.88 -20.78
CA PHE A 10 -19.75 19.70 -20.57
C PHE A 10 -20.09 18.56 -21.54
N TYR A 11 -21.37 18.26 -21.75
CA TYR A 11 -21.82 17.24 -22.71
C TYR A 11 -21.46 17.58 -24.15
N LYS A 12 -21.59 18.85 -24.56
CA LYS A 12 -21.13 19.30 -25.88
C LYS A 12 -19.62 19.15 -26.05
N LEU A 13 -18.84 19.40 -24.99
CA LEU A 13 -17.39 19.17 -25.02
C LEU A 13 -17.08 17.68 -25.19
N ILE A 14 -17.79 16.78 -24.51
CA ILE A 14 -17.65 15.32 -24.72
C ILE A 14 -18.00 14.96 -26.17
N HIS A 15 -19.15 15.43 -26.67
CA HIS A 15 -19.59 15.18 -28.04
C HIS A 15 -18.54 15.62 -29.07
N GLN A 16 -17.98 16.82 -28.88
CA GLN A 16 -16.94 17.36 -29.75
C GLN A 16 -15.61 16.62 -29.63
N HIS A 17 -15.15 16.34 -28.42
CA HIS A 17 -13.86 15.71 -28.14
C HIS A 17 -13.77 14.29 -28.72
N TYR A 18 -14.84 13.53 -28.61
CA TYR A 18 -14.92 12.16 -29.13
C TYR A 18 -15.48 12.06 -30.56
N HIS A 19 -15.74 13.19 -31.21
CA HIS A 19 -16.28 13.25 -32.57
C HIS A 19 -17.53 12.37 -32.78
N LEU A 20 -18.47 12.47 -31.84
CA LEU A 20 -19.69 11.65 -31.86
C LEU A 20 -20.61 12.05 -33.03
N THR A 21 -21.45 11.12 -33.46
CA THR A 21 -22.23 11.24 -34.71
C THR A 21 -23.70 11.59 -34.49
N ILE A 22 -24.01 12.25 -33.36
CA ILE A 22 -25.39 12.61 -33.02
C ILE A 22 -25.78 13.89 -33.77
N ASP A 23 -26.68 13.73 -34.75
CA ASP A 23 -27.16 14.83 -35.58
C ASP A 23 -27.83 15.91 -34.73
N ASP A 24 -27.49 17.17 -35.00
CA ASP A 24 -28.04 18.36 -34.33
C ASP A 24 -27.89 18.35 -32.80
N PHE A 25 -26.95 17.57 -32.24
CA PHE A 25 -26.76 17.43 -30.78
C PHE A 25 -26.71 18.76 -30.04
N GLY A 26 -25.91 19.72 -30.54
CA GLY A 26 -25.78 21.04 -29.92
C GLY A 26 -27.11 21.80 -29.84
N LEU A 27 -27.90 21.76 -30.91
CA LEU A 27 -29.21 22.40 -30.98
C LEU A 27 -30.21 21.70 -30.05
N GLN A 28 -30.24 20.37 -30.07
CA GLN A 28 -31.14 19.57 -29.23
C GLN A 28 -30.88 19.79 -27.74
N VAL A 29 -29.61 19.91 -27.36
CA VAL A 29 -29.18 20.24 -25.99
C VAL A 29 -29.50 21.69 -25.62
N ASP A 30 -29.29 22.66 -26.52
CA ASP A 30 -29.56 24.08 -26.23
C ASP A 30 -31.03 24.38 -26.04
N ASP A 31 -31.87 23.86 -26.94
CA ASP A 31 -33.31 24.12 -26.99
C ASP A 31 -34.11 23.30 -25.95
N ASP A 32 -33.43 22.61 -25.02
CA ASP A 32 -34.06 21.81 -23.96
C ASP A 32 -34.98 20.69 -24.49
N PHE A 33 -34.68 20.14 -25.68
CA PHE A 33 -35.42 19.01 -26.21
C PHE A 33 -35.22 17.73 -25.41
N TRP A 34 -34.07 17.61 -24.74
CA TRP A 34 -33.71 16.49 -23.89
C TRP A 34 -33.50 16.92 -22.44
N THR A 35 -33.99 16.11 -21.51
CA THR A 35 -33.61 16.12 -20.10
C THR A 35 -32.14 15.74 -19.93
N ASN A 36 -31.56 15.99 -18.75
CA ASN A 36 -30.15 15.68 -18.52
C ASN A 36 -29.87 14.17 -18.67
N ASP A 37 -30.77 13.34 -18.16
CA ASP A 37 -30.65 11.88 -18.28
C ASP A 37 -30.82 11.39 -19.72
N GLU A 38 -31.72 12.00 -20.51
CA GLU A 38 -31.83 11.70 -21.94
C GLU A 38 -30.56 12.06 -22.72
N ILE A 39 -29.92 13.20 -22.42
CA ILE A 39 -28.63 13.58 -23.05
C ILE A 39 -27.57 12.53 -22.72
N ILE A 40 -27.48 12.10 -21.46
CA ILE A 40 -26.56 11.04 -21.02
C ILE A 40 -26.82 9.74 -21.78
N ASP A 41 -28.08 9.34 -21.91
CA ASP A 41 -28.46 8.11 -22.63
C ASP A 41 -28.09 8.18 -24.12
N GLN A 42 -28.29 9.32 -24.78
CA GLN A 42 -27.87 9.52 -26.18
C GLN A 42 -26.36 9.41 -26.34
N LEU A 43 -25.58 10.09 -25.48
CA LEU A 43 -24.12 10.01 -25.50
C LEU A 43 -23.65 8.57 -25.28
N ARG A 44 -24.19 7.88 -24.26
CA ARG A 44 -23.82 6.50 -23.93
C ARG A 44 -24.22 5.48 -25.00
N GLY A 45 -25.22 5.80 -25.82
CA GLY A 45 -25.63 4.98 -26.96
C GLY A 45 -24.63 4.95 -28.12
N GLU A 46 -23.72 5.93 -28.19
CA GLU A 46 -22.71 6.01 -29.27
C GLU A 46 -21.65 4.92 -29.13
N ALA A 47 -21.36 4.23 -30.24
CA ALA A 47 -20.42 3.10 -30.26
C ALA A 47 -19.02 3.45 -29.74
N ILE A 48 -18.57 4.70 -29.96
CA ILE A 48 -17.28 5.19 -29.46
C ILE A 48 -17.26 5.21 -27.93
N LEU A 49 -18.29 5.75 -27.28
CA LEU A 49 -18.34 5.82 -25.81
C LEU A 49 -18.61 4.46 -25.17
N ILE A 50 -19.35 3.57 -25.82
CA ILE A 50 -19.50 2.17 -25.38
C ILE A 50 -18.12 1.47 -25.31
N ALA A 51 -17.21 1.80 -26.22
CA ALA A 51 -15.84 1.27 -26.21
C ALA A 51 -14.94 1.93 -25.15
N LEU A 52 -15.39 2.99 -24.48
CA LEU A 52 -14.67 3.75 -23.46
C LEU A 52 -15.37 3.63 -22.09
N PRO A 53 -15.23 2.48 -21.40
CA PRO A 53 -16.06 2.15 -20.23
C PRO A 53 -15.95 3.17 -19.09
N LYS A 54 -14.78 3.76 -18.86
CA LYS A 54 -14.60 4.77 -17.79
C LYS A 54 -15.31 6.09 -18.09
N ILE A 55 -15.34 6.53 -19.35
CA ILE A 55 -16.08 7.73 -19.76
C ILE A 55 -17.58 7.45 -19.72
N HIS A 56 -17.98 6.27 -20.17
CA HIS A 56 -19.35 5.80 -20.09
C HIS A 56 -19.87 5.73 -18.64
N GLU A 57 -19.06 5.24 -17.70
CA GLU A 57 -19.39 5.24 -16.26
C GLU A 57 -19.36 6.64 -15.64
N LEU A 58 -18.43 7.50 -16.06
CA LEU A 58 -18.34 8.90 -15.62
C LEU A 58 -19.63 9.66 -15.92
N LEU A 59 -20.17 9.51 -17.12
CA LEU A 59 -21.43 10.15 -17.51
C LEU A 59 -22.59 9.75 -16.58
N GLU A 60 -22.62 8.50 -16.12
CA GLU A 60 -23.64 8.02 -15.19
C GLU A 60 -23.50 8.63 -13.78
N ALA A 61 -22.35 9.19 -13.42
CA ALA A 61 -22.19 9.95 -12.17
C ALA A 61 -22.91 11.31 -12.23
N PHE A 62 -23.26 11.80 -13.43
CA PHE A 62 -23.92 13.10 -13.65
C PHE A 62 -25.41 13.00 -13.95
N THR A 63 -26.06 11.85 -13.69
CA THR A 63 -27.53 11.76 -13.79
C THR A 63 -28.21 12.71 -12.81
N GLU A 64 -29.45 13.09 -13.09
CA GLU A 64 -30.21 14.02 -12.25
C GLU A 64 -30.35 13.47 -10.81
N ALA A 65 -30.55 12.16 -10.70
CA ALA A 65 -30.63 11.46 -9.42
C ALA A 65 -29.36 11.57 -8.55
N LYS A 66 -28.19 11.79 -9.16
CA LYS A 66 -26.90 11.87 -8.45
C LYS A 66 -26.34 13.28 -8.31
N THR A 67 -26.76 14.18 -9.20
CA THR A 67 -26.29 15.56 -9.23
C THR A 67 -27.06 16.46 -8.27
N GLY A 68 -28.30 16.10 -7.96
CA GLY A 68 -29.17 16.85 -7.08
C GLY A 68 -29.88 17.99 -7.80
N SER A 69 -31.15 18.20 -7.45
CA SER A 69 -31.99 19.26 -8.04
C SER A 69 -31.42 20.66 -7.80
N ASP A 70 -30.81 20.87 -6.65
CA ASP A 70 -30.33 22.17 -6.20
C ASP A 70 -29.20 22.66 -7.10
N TYR A 71 -28.24 21.79 -7.44
CA TYR A 71 -27.15 22.14 -8.35
C TYR A 71 -27.67 22.54 -9.74
N LEU A 72 -28.68 21.84 -10.27
CA LEU A 72 -29.21 22.10 -11.61
C LEU A 72 -29.88 23.46 -11.72
N VAL A 73 -30.49 23.94 -10.63
CA VAL A 73 -31.29 25.17 -10.60
C VAL A 73 -30.48 26.37 -10.10
N ASP A 74 -29.58 26.16 -9.14
CA ASP A 74 -28.82 27.23 -8.51
C ASP A 74 -27.78 27.82 -9.46
N GLU A 75 -27.53 29.12 -9.29
CA GLU A 75 -26.46 29.80 -10.00
C GLU A 75 -25.11 29.36 -9.42
N TYR A 76 -24.27 28.80 -10.28
CA TYR A 76 -22.90 28.43 -9.92
C TYR A 76 -22.00 29.66 -9.92
N LEU A 77 -21.31 29.85 -8.80
CA LEU A 77 -20.25 30.85 -8.66
C LEU A 77 -18.91 30.19 -8.99
N PRO A 78 -18.18 30.67 -10.02
CA PRO A 78 -16.88 30.11 -10.35
C PRO A 78 -15.91 30.30 -9.20
N LEU A 79 -15.07 29.29 -9.00
CA LEU A 79 -13.99 29.33 -8.04
C LEU A 79 -12.80 30.10 -8.60
N GLU A 80 -11.84 30.43 -7.74
CA GLU A 80 -10.71 31.29 -8.08
C GLU A 80 -9.83 30.71 -9.17
N ASN A 81 -9.47 29.42 -9.06
CA ASN A 81 -8.65 28.74 -10.06
C ASN A 81 -8.81 27.22 -9.99
N VAL A 82 -8.57 26.55 -11.11
CA VAL A 82 -8.49 25.09 -11.22
C VAL A 82 -7.26 24.67 -12.01
N GLU A 83 -6.60 23.60 -11.58
CA GLU A 83 -5.34 23.13 -12.16
C GLU A 83 -5.38 21.61 -12.35
N LEU A 84 -4.67 21.16 -13.38
CA LEU A 84 -4.29 19.76 -13.54
C LEU A 84 -2.82 19.62 -13.15
N ILE A 85 -2.56 18.80 -12.12
CA ILE A 85 -1.21 18.51 -11.63
C ILE A 85 -0.67 17.30 -12.38
N ASP A 86 0.50 17.45 -13.00
CA ASP A 86 1.28 16.36 -13.59
C ASP A 86 2.32 15.83 -12.59
N PHE A 87 2.12 14.62 -12.08
CA PHE A 87 3.04 13.96 -11.17
C PHE A 87 4.29 13.38 -11.86
N ALA A 88 4.36 13.40 -13.19
CA ALA A 88 5.60 13.13 -13.93
C ALA A 88 6.60 14.29 -13.83
N HIS A 89 6.16 15.49 -13.42
CA HIS A 89 7.05 16.63 -13.20
C HIS A 89 8.06 16.33 -12.08
N ASN A 90 9.28 16.85 -12.19
CA ASN A 90 10.36 16.60 -11.24
C ASN A 90 10.00 17.00 -9.79
N ASP A 91 9.19 18.05 -9.65
CA ASP A 91 8.71 18.53 -8.35
C ASP A 91 7.70 17.59 -7.69
N PHE A 92 7.15 16.62 -8.41
CA PHE A 92 6.15 15.67 -7.91
C PHE A 92 6.61 14.21 -8.00
N THR A 93 7.83 13.98 -8.46
CA THR A 93 8.41 12.64 -8.60
C THR A 93 8.28 11.84 -7.31
N LYS A 94 7.65 10.66 -7.40
CA LYS A 94 7.34 9.74 -6.28
C LYS A 94 6.41 10.29 -5.19
N ARG A 95 5.75 11.42 -5.42
CA ARG A 95 4.84 12.06 -4.45
C ARG A 95 3.37 11.80 -4.73
N ASN A 96 3.00 11.20 -5.86
CA ASN A 96 1.61 10.87 -6.19
C ASN A 96 1.00 9.90 -5.16
N ARG A 97 -0.10 10.29 -4.52
CA ARG A 97 -0.86 9.46 -3.58
C ARG A 97 -2.32 9.46 -4.00
N ALA A 98 -2.93 8.28 -3.99
CA ALA A 98 -4.34 8.11 -4.28
C ALA A 98 -5.19 8.60 -3.10
N PHE A 99 -5.48 9.90 -3.05
CA PHE A 99 -6.42 10.51 -2.11
C PHE A 99 -7.25 11.61 -2.76
N SER A 100 -8.25 12.05 -2.03
CA SER A 100 -9.00 13.26 -2.32
C SER A 100 -9.28 13.98 -1.01
N TYR A 101 -9.46 15.28 -1.10
CA TYR A 101 -9.72 16.13 0.04
C TYR A 101 -10.39 17.41 -0.44
N SER A 102 -11.36 17.92 0.31
CA SER A 102 -12.00 19.20 -0.01
C SER A 102 -12.39 19.93 1.26
N ASP A 103 -12.03 21.21 1.36
CA ASP A 103 -12.51 22.09 2.43
C ASP A 103 -12.92 23.46 1.87
N GLY A 104 -13.04 24.48 2.73
CA GLY A 104 -13.44 25.82 2.30
C GLY A 104 -12.40 26.56 1.47
N GLU A 105 -11.13 26.12 1.47
CA GLU A 105 -10.02 26.83 0.82
C GLU A 105 -9.57 26.12 -0.45
N PHE A 106 -9.50 24.78 -0.41
CA PHE A 106 -8.96 23.98 -1.51
C PHE A 106 -9.76 22.70 -1.75
N GLY A 107 -9.58 22.14 -2.94
CA GLY A 107 -10.02 20.79 -3.30
C GLY A 107 -8.91 20.05 -4.04
N TYR A 108 -8.78 18.75 -3.82
CA TYR A 108 -7.85 17.89 -4.52
C TYR A 108 -8.46 16.51 -4.78
N LEU A 109 -8.21 15.97 -5.97
CA LEU A 109 -8.61 14.63 -6.35
C LEU A 109 -7.52 14.01 -7.21
N ALA A 110 -6.85 12.98 -6.70
CA ALA A 110 -5.91 12.18 -7.48
C ALA A 110 -6.65 11.35 -8.53
N LEU A 111 -6.16 11.32 -9.77
CA LEU A 111 -6.78 10.49 -10.81
C LEU A 111 -6.59 9.00 -10.52
N SER A 112 -5.48 8.62 -9.87
CA SER A 112 -5.28 7.27 -9.34
C SER A 112 -6.41 6.84 -8.38
N LYS A 113 -6.87 7.71 -7.49
CA LYS A 113 -8.02 7.44 -6.61
C LYS A 113 -9.30 7.30 -7.43
N LEU A 114 -9.54 8.23 -8.35
CA LEU A 114 -10.73 8.20 -9.21
C LEU A 114 -10.82 6.88 -9.98
N LEU A 115 -9.71 6.40 -10.54
CA LEU A 115 -9.64 5.17 -11.34
C LEU A 115 -9.83 3.89 -10.51
N MET A 116 -9.50 3.91 -9.23
CA MET A 116 -9.74 2.80 -8.29
C MET A 116 -11.23 2.61 -7.97
N ILE A 117 -12.07 3.63 -8.19
CA ILE A 117 -13.51 3.54 -7.99
C ILE A 117 -14.11 2.68 -9.11
N ASN A 118 -14.80 1.61 -8.71
CA ASN A 118 -15.34 0.61 -9.63
C ASN A 118 -16.72 0.11 -9.14
N PRO A 119 -17.81 0.39 -9.87
CA PRO A 119 -17.86 1.22 -11.09
C PRO A 119 -17.63 2.71 -10.76
N LEU A 120 -17.08 3.50 -11.69
CA LEU A 120 -16.90 4.94 -11.50
C LEU A 120 -18.25 5.66 -11.27
N SER A 121 -19.33 5.06 -11.75
CA SER A 121 -20.69 5.51 -11.49
C SER A 121 -21.13 5.41 -10.02
N SER A 122 -20.35 4.78 -9.13
CA SER A 122 -20.69 4.75 -7.69
C SER A 122 -20.43 6.08 -6.97
N ILE A 123 -19.82 7.06 -7.65
CA ILE A 123 -19.62 8.40 -7.15
C ILE A 123 -20.97 9.14 -7.13
N ASP A 124 -21.27 9.85 -6.04
CA ASP A 124 -22.50 10.64 -5.87
C ASP A 124 -22.23 11.99 -5.20
N GLU A 125 -23.25 12.85 -5.17
CA GLU A 125 -23.22 14.20 -4.56
C GLU A 125 -22.71 14.26 -3.12
N THR A 126 -22.78 13.16 -2.36
CA THR A 126 -22.33 13.13 -0.96
C THR A 126 -20.82 12.93 -0.84
N SER A 127 -20.17 12.48 -1.91
CA SER A 127 -18.74 12.19 -1.92
C SER A 127 -17.89 13.45 -2.20
N GLN A 128 -16.75 13.56 -1.50
CA GLN A 128 -15.78 14.62 -1.77
C GLN A 128 -15.14 14.50 -3.17
N ASP A 129 -15.05 13.28 -3.69
CA ASP A 129 -14.58 12.98 -5.05
C ASP A 129 -15.48 13.65 -6.09
N TYR A 130 -16.79 13.44 -5.99
CA TYR A 130 -17.78 14.09 -6.85
C TYR A 130 -17.70 15.60 -6.74
N ARG A 131 -17.70 16.13 -5.52
CA ARG A 131 -17.71 17.58 -5.31
C ARG A 131 -16.51 18.25 -5.96
N THR A 132 -15.33 17.65 -5.81
CA THR A 132 -14.10 18.16 -6.43
C THR A 132 -14.18 18.06 -7.95
N LEU A 133 -14.68 16.94 -8.50
CA LEU A 133 -14.85 16.80 -9.94
C LEU A 133 -15.82 17.85 -10.52
N VAL A 134 -16.97 18.06 -9.88
CA VAL A 134 -17.94 19.10 -10.26
C VAL A 134 -17.30 20.48 -10.18
N ASP A 135 -16.69 20.83 -9.05
CA ASP A 135 -16.06 22.13 -8.85
C ASP A 135 -15.01 22.44 -9.94
N PHE A 136 -14.27 21.42 -10.39
CA PHE A 136 -13.33 21.53 -11.51
C PHE A 136 -14.03 21.79 -12.84
N ILE A 137 -14.99 20.95 -13.22
CA ILE A 137 -15.71 21.05 -14.50
C ILE A 137 -16.45 22.39 -14.58
N SER A 138 -17.18 22.74 -13.52
CA SER A 138 -17.99 23.94 -13.45
C SER A 138 -17.16 25.21 -13.56
N THR A 139 -16.04 25.30 -12.82
CA THR A 139 -15.13 26.45 -12.92
C THR A 139 -14.47 26.51 -14.29
N ALA A 140 -14.01 25.39 -14.85
CA ALA A 140 -13.40 25.36 -16.17
C ALA A 140 -14.37 25.74 -17.29
N VAL A 141 -15.64 25.31 -17.24
CA VAL A 141 -16.68 25.71 -18.20
C VAL A 141 -16.95 27.21 -18.10
N VAL A 142 -17.19 27.72 -16.89
CA VAL A 142 -17.53 29.15 -16.70
C VAL A 142 -16.37 30.06 -17.13
N ASN A 143 -15.12 29.63 -16.89
CA ASN A 143 -13.93 30.35 -17.30
C ASN A 143 -13.52 30.09 -18.75
N THR A 144 -14.29 29.31 -19.52
CA THR A 144 -14.00 28.93 -20.92
C THR A 144 -12.68 28.17 -21.13
N GLU A 145 -12.19 27.50 -20.09
CA GLU A 145 -10.96 26.70 -20.09
C GLU A 145 -11.21 25.26 -20.57
N HIS A 146 -11.89 25.12 -21.70
CA HIS A 146 -12.35 23.83 -22.22
C HIS A 146 -11.22 22.81 -22.45
N ASP A 147 -10.01 23.28 -22.75
CA ASP A 147 -8.83 22.42 -22.91
C ASP A 147 -8.49 21.64 -21.64
N LYS A 148 -8.72 22.21 -20.45
CA LYS A 148 -8.49 21.48 -19.18
C LYS A 148 -9.44 20.30 -19.03
N ILE A 149 -10.69 20.45 -19.50
CA ILE A 149 -11.70 19.40 -19.45
C ILE A 149 -11.35 18.29 -20.44
N THR A 150 -10.96 18.63 -21.67
CA THR A 150 -10.58 17.61 -22.67
C THR A 150 -9.31 16.85 -22.26
N ILE A 151 -8.31 17.52 -21.67
CA ILE A 151 -7.13 16.87 -21.09
C ILE A 151 -7.53 15.90 -19.97
N LEU A 152 -8.41 16.34 -19.05
CA LEU A 152 -8.92 15.46 -17.99
C LEU A 152 -9.61 14.22 -18.57
N LEU A 153 -10.50 14.39 -19.56
CA LEU A 153 -11.20 13.28 -20.21
C LEU A 153 -10.22 12.30 -20.86
N SER A 154 -9.22 12.80 -21.60
CA SER A 154 -8.18 11.95 -22.20
C SER A 154 -7.38 11.17 -21.15
N HIS A 155 -7.11 11.75 -19.97
CA HIS A 155 -6.42 11.04 -18.88
C HIS A 155 -7.30 10.00 -18.18
N ILE A 156 -8.61 10.24 -18.05
CA ILE A 156 -9.55 9.24 -17.56
C ILE A 156 -9.67 8.07 -18.56
N GLU A 157 -9.77 8.39 -19.86
CA GLU A 157 -9.82 7.40 -20.96
C GLU A 157 -8.59 6.48 -20.95
N THR A 158 -7.40 7.09 -20.90
CA THR A 158 -6.12 6.36 -20.92
C THR A 158 -5.72 5.76 -19.58
N ALA A 159 -6.57 5.90 -18.55
CA ALA A 159 -6.29 5.50 -17.17
C ALA A 159 -4.93 6.01 -16.65
N ASN A 160 -4.60 7.27 -16.96
CA ASN A 160 -3.33 7.86 -16.57
C ASN A 160 -3.35 8.31 -15.10
N GLU A 161 -2.81 7.45 -14.24
CA GLU A 161 -2.74 7.66 -12.79
C GLU A 161 -1.84 8.83 -12.35
N ASN A 162 -0.97 9.35 -13.24
CA ASN A 162 0.01 10.39 -12.92
C ASN A 162 -0.56 11.81 -12.91
N TRP A 163 -1.87 11.96 -12.93
CA TRP A 163 -2.52 13.27 -12.90
C TRP A 163 -3.37 13.45 -11.66
N GLY A 164 -3.63 14.71 -11.31
CA GLY A 164 -4.57 15.08 -10.26
C GLY A 164 -5.25 16.39 -10.56
N ILE A 165 -6.42 16.59 -9.97
CA ILE A 165 -7.18 17.82 -10.03
C ILE A 165 -6.87 18.61 -8.76
N LEU A 166 -6.58 19.91 -8.91
CA LEU A 166 -6.42 20.85 -7.81
C LEU A 166 -7.36 22.05 -8.01
N ILE A 167 -8.00 22.46 -6.93
CA ILE A 167 -9.02 23.51 -6.92
C ILE A 167 -8.64 24.55 -5.87
N HIS A 168 -8.65 25.80 -6.29
CA HIS A 168 -8.44 26.96 -5.45
C HIS A 168 -9.79 27.64 -5.25
N LYS A 169 -10.31 27.56 -4.02
CA LYS A 169 -11.55 28.24 -3.63
C LYS A 169 -11.28 29.64 -3.07
N ILE A 170 -10.02 29.94 -2.77
CA ILE A 170 -9.53 31.23 -2.32
C ILE A 170 -8.29 31.66 -3.11
N VAL A 171 -8.07 32.98 -3.20
CA VAL A 171 -6.81 33.52 -3.71
C VAL A 171 -5.69 33.20 -2.74
N HIS A 172 -4.62 32.63 -3.28
CA HIS A 172 -3.45 32.27 -2.48
C HIS A 172 -2.17 32.35 -3.36
N HIS A 173 -0.99 32.37 -2.75
CA HIS A 173 0.30 32.53 -3.46
C HIS A 173 1.25 31.33 -3.31
N GLN A 174 0.73 30.17 -2.88
CA GLN A 174 1.57 28.99 -2.71
C GLN A 174 1.70 28.22 -4.03
N THR A 175 2.72 27.36 -4.11
CA THR A 175 2.89 26.47 -5.25
C THR A 175 1.92 25.29 -5.14
N SER A 176 1.53 24.69 -6.26
CA SER A 176 0.67 23.50 -6.29
C SER A 176 1.27 22.35 -5.46
N LEU A 177 2.60 22.23 -5.37
CA LEU A 177 3.28 21.26 -4.50
C LEU A 177 3.07 21.55 -3.01
N SER A 178 3.14 22.82 -2.60
CA SER A 178 2.91 23.24 -1.22
C SER A 178 1.46 22.94 -0.80
N ILE A 179 0.50 23.26 -1.66
CA ILE A 179 -0.91 22.97 -1.41
C ILE A 179 -1.15 21.46 -1.37
N TYR A 180 -0.66 20.72 -2.37
CA TYR A 180 -0.77 19.26 -2.39
C TYR A 180 -0.26 18.63 -1.08
N SER A 181 0.92 19.07 -0.62
CA SER A 181 1.51 18.58 0.63
C SER A 181 0.67 18.96 1.85
N TYR A 182 0.11 20.17 1.87
CA TYR A 182 -0.82 20.62 2.90
C TYR A 182 -2.09 19.76 2.93
N LEU A 183 -2.74 19.54 1.79
CA LEU A 183 -3.97 18.77 1.69
C LEU A 183 -3.73 17.30 2.03
N TYR A 184 -2.62 16.72 1.58
CA TYR A 184 -2.26 15.36 1.95
C TYR A 184 -2.09 15.23 3.46
N TYR A 185 -1.38 16.16 4.12
CA TYR A 185 -1.23 16.11 5.56
C TYR A 185 -2.55 16.33 6.31
N ARG A 186 -3.42 17.21 5.81
CA ARG A 186 -4.77 17.44 6.35
C ARG A 186 -5.64 16.19 6.30
N GLU A 187 -5.64 15.48 5.18
CA GLU A 187 -6.35 14.20 5.03
C GLU A 187 -5.88 13.19 6.08
N LEU A 188 -4.56 13.04 6.26
CA LEU A 188 -3.99 12.14 7.26
C LEU A 188 -4.34 12.55 8.70
N LEU A 189 -4.38 13.85 9.02
CA LEU A 189 -4.74 14.33 10.35
C LEU A 189 -6.20 14.03 10.73
N GLN A 190 -7.07 13.83 9.74
CA GLN A 190 -8.48 13.50 9.95
C GLN A 190 -8.72 11.99 10.05
N GLY A 191 -7.64 11.18 10.02
CA GLY A 191 -7.73 9.72 10.00
C GLY A 191 -7.97 9.15 8.60
N GLY A 192 -7.85 9.99 7.56
CA GLY A 192 -7.81 9.55 6.18
C GLY A 192 -6.67 8.55 5.95
N LYS A 193 -6.90 7.59 5.05
CA LYS A 193 -5.94 6.54 4.72
C LYS A 193 -5.72 6.48 3.22
N ILE A 194 -4.49 6.26 2.81
CA ILE A 194 -4.16 5.99 1.41
C ILE A 194 -4.47 4.51 1.14
N ASP A 195 -5.20 4.25 0.07
CA ASP A 195 -5.52 2.90 -0.34
C ASP A 195 -4.24 2.13 -0.67
N LEU A 196 -4.18 0.90 -0.18
CA LEU A 196 -3.03 0.02 -0.39
C LEU A 196 -3.01 -0.44 -1.83
N ASN A 197 -1.84 -0.37 -2.47
CA ASN A 197 -1.67 -0.98 -3.78
C ASN A 197 -2.04 -2.47 -3.71
N PRO A 198 -2.93 -2.98 -4.59
CA PRO A 198 -3.39 -4.36 -4.55
C PRO A 198 -2.26 -5.40 -4.61
N ASN A 199 -1.13 -5.07 -5.22
CA ASN A 199 0.04 -5.93 -5.25
C ASN A 199 0.64 -6.18 -3.86
N LEU A 200 0.39 -5.31 -2.88
CA LEU A 200 0.82 -5.51 -1.49
C LEU A 200 -0.12 -6.42 -0.70
N ASN A 201 -1.33 -6.67 -1.19
CA ASN A 201 -2.27 -7.56 -0.53
C ASN A 201 -1.65 -8.95 -0.38
N PHE A 202 -1.83 -9.52 0.81
CA PHE A 202 -1.38 -10.84 1.17
C PHE A 202 -2.58 -11.65 1.65
N THR A 203 -2.93 -12.69 0.91
CA THR A 203 -3.97 -13.62 1.34
C THR A 203 -3.42 -14.52 2.44
N PRO A 204 -4.10 -14.64 3.59
CA PRO A 204 -3.68 -15.56 4.64
C PRO A 204 -3.59 -16.98 4.09
N ALA A 205 -2.39 -17.55 4.12
CA ALA A 205 -2.18 -18.96 3.85
C ALA A 205 -1.31 -19.49 4.98
N HIS A 206 -1.94 -20.12 5.97
CA HIS A 206 -1.21 -20.90 6.95
C HIS A 206 -0.64 -22.13 6.24
N GLY A 207 0.57 -21.98 5.70
CA GLY A 207 1.35 -23.08 5.12
C GLY A 207 1.91 -24.04 6.18
N ALA A 208 1.61 -23.79 7.46
CA ALA A 208 2.01 -24.63 8.57
C ALA A 208 1.17 -25.91 8.61
N THR A 209 1.86 -27.05 8.69
CA THR A 209 1.24 -28.39 8.87
C THR A 209 1.49 -28.91 10.29
N ALA A 210 1.68 -27.99 11.22
CA ALA A 210 2.06 -28.28 12.57
C ALA A 210 1.10 -29.28 13.22
N THR A 211 1.63 -30.44 13.59
CA THR A 211 0.86 -31.46 14.30
C THR A 211 0.83 -31.11 15.78
N LEU A 212 -0.33 -30.65 16.27
CA LEU A 212 -0.51 -30.32 17.68
C LEU A 212 -0.43 -31.58 18.54
N ARG A 213 0.47 -31.56 19.54
CA ARG A 213 0.62 -32.63 20.53
C ARG A 213 0.05 -32.17 21.87
N PRO A 214 -0.86 -32.92 22.52
CA PRO A 214 -1.47 -32.53 23.80
C PRO A 214 -0.47 -32.32 24.96
N ASN A 215 0.70 -32.95 24.89
CA ASN A 215 1.70 -32.90 25.96
C ASN A 215 2.76 -31.80 25.76
N THR A 216 2.67 -31.03 24.67
CA THR A 216 3.53 -29.86 24.45
C THR A 216 3.11 -28.74 25.40
N ARG A 217 4.08 -28.06 26.00
CA ARG A 217 3.84 -26.95 26.94
C ARG A 217 3.58 -25.63 26.21
N TYR A 218 2.44 -25.52 25.53
CA TYR A 218 2.09 -24.33 24.74
C TYR A 218 1.95 -23.05 25.56
N GLU A 219 1.62 -23.16 26.86
CA GLU A 219 1.48 -22.02 27.78
C GLU A 219 2.75 -21.15 27.84
N GLN A 220 3.89 -21.72 27.49
CA GLN A 220 5.18 -21.04 27.41
C GLN A 220 5.29 -20.03 26.26
N TYR A 221 4.40 -20.07 25.26
CA TYR A 221 4.45 -19.26 24.04
C TYR A 221 3.28 -18.29 23.94
N PHE A 222 2.59 -17.99 25.05
CA PHE A 222 1.37 -17.19 25.03
C PHE A 222 1.56 -15.82 24.35
N GLU A 223 2.68 -15.13 24.63
CA GLU A 223 3.05 -13.86 24.00
C GLU A 223 3.22 -13.99 22.46
N VAL A 224 3.66 -15.16 21.99
CA VAL A 224 3.77 -15.44 20.55
C VAL A 224 2.40 -15.67 19.93
N PHE A 225 1.44 -16.23 20.66
CA PHE A 225 0.08 -16.43 20.18
C PHE A 225 -0.63 -15.10 19.92
N ASP A 226 -0.38 -14.09 20.74
CA ASP A 226 -0.90 -12.73 20.50
C ASP A 226 -0.32 -12.14 19.21
N ILE A 227 1.00 -12.33 18.96
CA ILE A 227 1.63 -11.90 17.71
C ILE A 227 1.09 -12.68 16.50
N ILE A 228 0.84 -13.99 16.65
CA ILE A 228 0.20 -14.81 15.61
C ILE A 228 -1.22 -14.32 15.33
N ASN A 229 -1.97 -13.91 16.36
CA ASN A 229 -3.28 -13.32 16.17
C ASN A 229 -3.18 -12.00 15.36
N GLU A 230 -2.22 -11.13 15.69
CA GLU A 230 -1.95 -9.93 14.88
C GLU A 230 -1.51 -10.26 13.45
N LEU A 231 -0.71 -11.31 13.26
CA LEU A 231 -0.33 -11.83 11.94
C LEU A 231 -1.55 -12.27 11.13
N ASN A 232 -2.56 -12.86 11.76
CA ASN A 232 -3.80 -13.28 11.11
C ASN A 232 -4.65 -12.07 10.64
N HIS A 233 -4.54 -10.95 11.33
CA HIS A 233 -5.19 -9.69 10.95
C HIS A 233 -4.40 -8.88 9.92
N ALA A 234 -3.12 -9.20 9.68
CA ALA A 234 -2.28 -8.50 8.71
C ALA A 234 -2.65 -8.89 7.27
N THR A 235 -3.28 -7.95 6.55
CA THR A 235 -3.75 -8.12 5.16
C THR A 235 -2.73 -7.69 4.11
N ASP A 236 -1.65 -7.03 4.49
CA ASP A 236 -0.60 -6.55 3.60
C ASP A 236 0.76 -7.23 3.87
N THR A 237 1.59 -7.29 2.83
CA THR A 237 2.88 -7.97 2.82
C THR A 237 3.87 -7.37 3.82
N ILE A 238 3.88 -6.04 4.00
CA ILE A 238 4.84 -5.33 4.84
C ILE A 238 4.54 -5.63 6.32
N THR A 239 3.30 -5.40 6.74
CA THR A 239 2.86 -5.67 8.12
C THR A 239 3.03 -7.14 8.44
N ARG A 240 2.66 -8.04 7.53
CA ARG A 240 2.81 -9.48 7.74
C ARG A 240 4.27 -9.89 7.96
N PHE A 241 5.20 -9.35 7.17
CA PHE A 241 6.62 -9.59 7.39
C PHE A 241 7.09 -9.09 8.76
N LEU A 242 6.67 -7.89 9.19
CA LEU A 242 7.04 -7.35 10.50
C LEU A 242 6.52 -8.21 11.66
N LYS A 243 5.28 -8.72 11.57
CA LYS A 243 4.75 -9.63 12.59
C LYS A 243 5.54 -10.94 12.64
N LEU A 244 5.96 -11.51 11.50
CA LEU A 244 6.86 -12.66 11.49
C LEU A 244 8.23 -12.33 12.08
N TYR A 245 8.78 -11.14 11.81
CA TYR A 245 10.03 -10.68 12.41
C TYR A 245 9.91 -10.60 13.94
N HIS A 246 8.80 -10.12 14.49
CA HIS A 246 8.58 -10.10 15.94
C HIS A 246 8.60 -11.52 16.54
N ILE A 247 8.03 -12.51 15.85
CA ILE A 247 8.12 -13.92 16.28
C ILE A 247 9.59 -14.40 16.25
N ILE A 248 10.34 -14.07 15.19
CA ILE A 248 11.77 -14.43 15.08
C ILE A 248 12.57 -13.80 16.23
N GLU A 249 12.38 -12.51 16.48
CA GLU A 249 13.04 -11.77 17.54
C GLU A 249 12.74 -12.40 18.91
N TYR A 250 11.48 -12.70 19.17
CA TYR A 250 11.05 -13.41 20.37
C TYR A 250 11.80 -14.74 20.55
N LEU A 251 11.81 -15.59 19.53
CA LEU A 251 12.47 -16.90 19.59
C LEU A 251 13.99 -16.76 19.78
N VAL A 252 14.61 -15.77 19.15
CA VAL A 252 16.05 -15.46 19.28
C VAL A 252 16.41 -15.13 20.72
N TYR A 253 15.68 -14.20 21.36
CA TYR A 253 15.92 -13.84 22.76
C TYR A 253 15.55 -14.97 23.72
N ARG A 254 14.43 -15.63 23.48
CA ARG A 254 13.98 -16.79 24.26
C ARG A 254 15.05 -17.88 24.32
N ARG A 255 15.70 -18.16 23.19
CA ARG A 255 16.78 -19.15 23.12
C ARG A 255 17.96 -18.79 24.04
N GLU A 256 18.27 -17.51 24.21
CA GLU A 256 19.31 -17.08 25.16
C GLU A 256 18.88 -17.28 26.61
N LEU A 257 17.62 -16.98 26.93
CA LEU A 257 17.06 -17.23 28.25
C LEU A 257 17.02 -18.72 28.60
N VAL A 258 16.66 -19.58 27.64
CA VAL A 258 16.70 -21.04 27.80
C VAL A 258 18.13 -21.53 28.04
N GLU A 259 19.13 -20.98 27.34
CA GLU A 259 20.55 -21.31 27.60
C GLU A 259 20.98 -20.91 29.02
N ILE A 260 20.52 -19.75 29.52
CA ILE A 260 20.80 -19.30 30.88
C ILE A 260 20.13 -20.21 31.90
N GLU A 261 18.85 -20.58 31.69
CA GLU A 261 18.12 -21.51 32.58
C GLU A 261 18.85 -22.85 32.68
N GLN A 262 19.24 -23.43 31.54
CA GLN A 262 19.97 -24.70 31.51
C GLN A 262 21.32 -24.62 32.25
N LYS A 263 22.09 -23.55 32.05
CA LYS A 263 23.36 -23.35 32.76
C LYS A 263 23.16 -23.14 34.26
N ALA A 264 22.16 -22.34 34.63
CA ALA A 264 21.83 -22.06 36.02
C ALA A 264 21.40 -23.33 36.75
N ARG A 265 20.60 -24.20 36.11
CA ARG A 265 20.19 -25.49 36.67
C ARG A 265 21.38 -26.41 36.93
N ASN A 266 22.32 -26.47 36.00
CA ASN A 266 23.48 -27.36 36.10
C ASN A 266 24.54 -26.86 37.10
N ASN A 267 24.68 -25.54 37.27
CA ASN A 267 25.79 -24.95 38.02
C ASN A 267 25.38 -24.08 39.23
N ARG A 268 24.08 -23.92 39.52
CA ARG A 268 23.53 -23.02 40.57
C ARG A 268 24.10 -21.60 40.54
N THR A 269 24.39 -21.08 39.35
CA THR A 269 25.06 -19.77 39.17
C THR A 269 24.23 -18.75 38.41
N PHE A 270 22.92 -18.72 38.65
CA PHE A 270 21.98 -17.85 37.93
C PHE A 270 22.40 -16.38 37.91
N ILE A 271 22.74 -15.79 39.07
CA ILE A 271 23.13 -14.38 39.19
C ILE A 271 24.35 -14.07 38.31
N ARG A 272 25.32 -14.99 38.25
CA ARG A 272 26.53 -14.83 37.43
C ARG A 272 26.22 -14.94 35.93
N GLU A 273 25.35 -15.86 35.53
CA GLU A 273 24.94 -16.01 34.13
C GLU A 273 24.14 -14.79 33.64
N ILE A 274 23.25 -14.23 34.47
CA ILE A 274 22.53 -12.99 34.15
C ILE A 274 23.49 -11.80 34.04
N HIS A 275 24.43 -11.63 34.96
CA HIS A 275 25.42 -10.55 34.85
C HIS A 275 26.32 -10.70 33.62
N SER A 276 26.64 -11.93 33.19
CA SER A 276 27.35 -12.15 31.93
C SER A 276 26.47 -11.86 30.71
N PHE A 277 25.16 -12.07 30.81
CA PHE A 277 24.20 -11.78 29.75
C PHE A 277 24.00 -10.27 29.57
N THR A 278 23.77 -9.54 30.66
CA THR A 278 23.60 -8.07 30.66
C THR A 278 24.93 -7.33 30.45
N GLY A 279 26.05 -7.88 30.93
CA GLY A 279 27.38 -7.26 30.85
C GLY A 279 28.12 -7.45 29.52
N LYS A 280 27.74 -8.43 28.68
CA LYS A 280 28.24 -8.57 27.29
C LYS A 280 27.37 -7.83 26.26
N GLY A 281 26.18 -7.39 26.66
CA GLY A 281 25.12 -6.83 25.80
C GLY A 281 25.36 -5.45 25.20
N GLN A 282 26.59 -4.90 25.25
CA GLN A 282 26.92 -3.64 24.55
C GLN A 282 27.89 -3.81 23.37
N SER A 283 28.41 -5.01 23.09
CA SER A 283 29.42 -5.21 22.02
C SER A 283 28.97 -6.02 20.81
N ASP A 284 27.97 -6.89 20.96
CA ASP A 284 27.40 -7.61 19.81
C ASP A 284 26.22 -6.81 19.24
N ASN A 285 26.37 -6.34 18.00
CA ASN A 285 25.29 -5.70 17.24
C ASN A 285 24.08 -6.66 17.13
N GLU A 286 22.85 -6.13 17.16
CA GLU A 286 21.57 -6.86 17.03
C GLU A 286 21.63 -7.96 15.96
N PHE A 287 22.23 -7.64 14.81
CA PHE A 287 22.40 -8.56 13.70
C PHE A 287 23.23 -9.82 14.05
N ASN A 288 24.28 -9.69 14.88
CA ASN A 288 25.08 -10.83 15.31
C ASN A 288 24.31 -11.76 16.25
N ILE A 289 23.47 -11.19 17.12
CA ILE A 289 22.60 -11.94 18.03
C ILE A 289 21.57 -12.72 17.22
N LEU A 290 20.91 -12.06 16.26
CA LEU A 290 20.00 -12.69 15.30
C LEU A 290 20.70 -13.85 14.59
N LYS A 291 21.84 -13.59 13.95
CA LYS A 291 22.59 -14.60 13.17
C LYS A 291 22.96 -15.84 13.99
N LYS A 292 23.57 -15.62 15.17
CA LYS A 292 24.01 -16.70 16.07
C LYS A 292 22.85 -17.56 16.56
N ASN A 293 21.76 -16.94 17.02
CA ASN A 293 20.66 -17.66 17.65
C ASN A 293 19.71 -18.27 16.62
N PHE A 294 19.44 -17.59 15.50
CA PHE A 294 18.65 -18.13 14.40
C PHE A 294 19.26 -19.43 13.86
N LYS A 295 20.58 -19.45 13.64
CA LYS A 295 21.31 -20.66 13.23
C LYS A 295 21.04 -21.84 14.17
N LYS A 296 21.08 -21.61 15.48
CA LYS A 296 20.87 -22.67 16.49
C LYS A 296 19.42 -23.15 16.56
N ILE A 297 18.46 -22.26 16.32
CA ILE A 297 17.03 -22.61 16.37
C ILE A 297 16.64 -23.44 15.13
N PHE A 298 17.18 -23.08 13.96
CA PHE A 298 16.78 -23.61 12.66
C PHE A 298 17.85 -24.47 11.95
N GLU A 299 18.85 -24.97 12.66
CA GLU A 299 19.97 -25.71 12.05
C GLU A 299 19.50 -26.89 11.19
N ALA A 300 18.56 -27.69 11.71
CA ALA A 300 18.01 -28.85 11.01
C ALA A 300 17.23 -28.44 9.74
N GLU A 301 16.43 -27.38 9.83
CA GLU A 301 15.64 -26.83 8.73
C GLU A 301 16.52 -26.25 7.63
N ILE A 302 17.60 -25.55 8.00
CA ILE A 302 18.56 -24.98 7.04
C ILE A 302 19.32 -26.10 6.32
N LEU A 303 19.78 -27.13 7.04
CA LEU A 303 20.44 -28.29 6.44
C LEU A 303 19.48 -29.13 5.57
N GLY A 304 18.19 -29.12 5.91
CA GLY A 304 17.12 -29.79 5.18
C GLY A 304 16.50 -28.98 4.04
N ASP A 305 17.11 -27.86 3.62
CA ASP A 305 16.62 -26.98 2.55
C ASP A 305 15.19 -26.41 2.78
N ALA A 306 14.75 -26.30 4.03
CA ALA A 306 13.40 -25.84 4.34
C ALA A 306 13.16 -24.35 4.01
N PHE A 307 14.24 -23.58 3.81
CA PHE A 307 14.22 -22.17 3.40
C PHE A 307 14.43 -21.97 1.89
N GLN A 308 13.95 -22.91 1.06
CA GLN A 308 14.18 -22.88 -0.38
C GLN A 308 13.41 -21.75 -1.10
N ILE A 309 14.16 -20.75 -1.57
CA ILE A 309 13.65 -19.64 -2.40
C ILE A 309 14.14 -19.68 -3.86
N ASN A 310 15.03 -20.63 -4.17
CA ASN A 310 15.62 -20.77 -5.49
C ASN A 310 14.74 -21.56 -6.48
N PRO A 311 14.94 -21.35 -7.80
CA PRO A 311 15.82 -20.33 -8.39
C PRO A 311 15.21 -18.92 -8.29
N LEU A 312 16.06 -17.90 -8.16
CA LEU A 312 15.62 -16.50 -8.25
C LEU A 312 15.44 -16.10 -9.72
N ASN A 313 14.44 -15.28 -10.00
CA ASN A 313 14.36 -14.64 -11.32
C ASN A 313 15.45 -13.56 -11.47
N ALA A 314 15.68 -13.07 -12.70
CA ALA A 314 16.75 -12.12 -12.97
C ALA A 314 16.56 -10.75 -12.29
N GLN A 315 15.32 -10.28 -12.15
CA GLN A 315 14.98 -9.03 -11.48
C GLN A 315 15.22 -9.14 -9.97
N GLU A 316 14.71 -10.18 -9.33
CA GLU A 316 14.93 -10.50 -7.92
C GLU A 316 16.43 -10.56 -7.61
N ALA A 317 17.19 -11.36 -8.38
CA ALA A 317 18.63 -11.50 -8.17
C ALA A 317 19.39 -10.17 -8.33
N THR A 318 18.98 -9.33 -9.28
CA THR A 318 19.58 -8.01 -9.51
C THR A 318 19.24 -7.04 -8.39
N PHE A 319 17.99 -7.07 -7.92
CA PHE A 319 17.54 -6.27 -6.78
C PHE A 319 18.34 -6.61 -5.52
N LEU A 320 18.45 -7.90 -5.18
CA LEU A 320 19.19 -8.37 -4.00
C LEU A 320 20.65 -7.93 -4.02
N ARG A 321 21.31 -7.98 -5.18
CA ARG A 321 22.70 -7.50 -5.35
C ARG A 321 22.82 -5.99 -5.21
N THR A 322 21.91 -5.24 -5.84
CA THR A 322 22.03 -3.78 -5.99
C THR A 322 21.63 -3.05 -4.71
N TYR A 323 20.46 -3.37 -4.16
CA TYR A 323 19.88 -2.62 -3.05
C TYR A 323 20.21 -3.21 -1.68
N TRP A 324 20.38 -4.53 -1.59
CA TRP A 324 20.67 -5.21 -0.32
C TRP A 324 22.09 -5.75 -0.20
N SER A 325 22.91 -5.63 -1.25
CA SER A 325 24.29 -6.13 -1.28
C SER A 325 24.41 -7.61 -0.90
N ILE A 326 23.40 -8.42 -1.26
CA ILE A 326 23.39 -9.86 -1.00
C ILE A 326 24.12 -10.57 -2.14
N ASN A 327 25.05 -11.45 -1.78
CA ASN A 327 25.79 -12.24 -2.77
C ASN A 327 24.87 -13.30 -3.38
N ILE A 328 24.65 -13.20 -4.70
CA ILE A 328 23.87 -14.14 -5.49
C ILE A 328 24.78 -14.73 -6.57
N SER A 329 24.88 -16.05 -6.60
CA SER A 329 25.77 -16.76 -7.54
C SER A 329 25.33 -16.51 -8.98
N SER A 330 26.20 -15.91 -9.79
CA SER A 330 25.99 -15.66 -11.22
C SER A 330 26.66 -16.75 -12.07
N PRO A 331 26.07 -17.20 -13.20
CA PRO A 331 24.82 -16.75 -13.82
C PRO A 331 23.55 -17.47 -13.32
N ALA A 332 23.69 -18.43 -12.42
CA ALA A 332 22.60 -19.32 -12.01
C ALA A 332 21.52 -18.64 -11.13
N ASN A 333 21.75 -17.40 -10.69
CA ASN A 333 20.88 -16.64 -9.77
C ASN A 333 20.51 -17.45 -8.51
N VAL A 334 21.51 -18.08 -7.91
CA VAL A 334 21.33 -18.96 -6.74
C VAL A 334 21.71 -18.23 -5.46
N PHE A 335 20.73 -18.13 -4.55
CA PHE A 335 20.90 -17.71 -3.17
C PHE A 335 21.40 -18.87 -2.30
N ASN A 336 22.30 -18.61 -1.35
CA ASN A 336 22.81 -19.64 -0.45
C ASN A 336 21.83 -19.96 0.68
N GLN A 337 20.79 -20.75 0.38
CA GLN A 337 19.74 -21.15 1.31
C GLN A 337 20.17 -22.19 2.36
N ARG A 338 21.40 -22.72 2.28
CA ARG A 338 21.97 -23.66 3.27
C ARG A 338 22.90 -22.97 4.28
N ASP A 339 23.01 -21.65 4.19
CA ASP A 339 23.82 -20.85 5.07
C ASP A 339 22.93 -19.93 5.92
N ALA A 340 23.01 -20.11 7.24
CA ALA A 340 22.25 -19.32 8.19
C ALA A 340 22.57 -17.83 8.09
N ASP A 341 23.81 -17.48 7.76
CA ASP A 341 24.23 -16.08 7.66
C ASP A 341 23.56 -15.40 6.46
N SER A 342 23.47 -16.12 5.34
CA SER A 342 22.76 -15.65 4.15
C SER A 342 21.27 -15.44 4.42
N ILE A 343 20.59 -16.40 5.06
CA ILE A 343 19.16 -16.29 5.41
C ILE A 343 18.91 -15.13 6.37
N THR A 344 19.71 -15.02 7.44
CA THR A 344 19.54 -13.97 8.45
C THR A 344 19.86 -12.59 7.89
N ASN A 345 20.83 -12.48 6.98
CA ASN A 345 21.09 -11.24 6.24
C ASN A 345 19.87 -10.85 5.38
N LEU A 346 19.22 -11.80 4.70
CA LEU A 346 17.99 -11.51 3.94
C LEU A 346 16.87 -10.99 4.84
N ILE A 347 16.59 -11.68 5.95
CA ILE A 347 15.58 -11.26 6.95
C ILE A 347 15.88 -9.84 7.45
N TYR A 348 17.13 -9.60 7.84
CA TYR A 348 17.55 -8.32 8.41
C TYR A 348 17.49 -7.18 7.38
N ARG A 349 17.85 -7.44 6.12
CA ARG A 349 17.76 -6.43 5.03
C ARG A 349 16.33 -6.07 4.70
N ILE A 350 15.40 -7.03 4.65
CA ILE A 350 13.97 -6.75 4.46
C ILE A 350 13.46 -5.91 5.63
N ARG A 351 13.73 -6.33 6.88
CA ARG A 351 13.30 -5.59 8.09
C ARG A 351 13.81 -4.16 8.07
N ASN A 352 15.10 -3.96 7.85
CA ASN A 352 15.70 -2.63 7.86
C ASN A 352 15.17 -1.74 6.74
N SER A 353 14.90 -2.30 5.55
CA SER A 353 14.29 -1.53 4.47
C SER A 353 12.88 -1.06 4.84
N ILE A 354 12.15 -1.79 5.68
CA ILE A 354 10.79 -1.42 6.13
C ILE A 354 10.83 -0.42 7.29
N VAL A 355 11.68 -0.61 8.30
CA VAL A 355 11.60 0.16 9.57
C VAL A 355 12.65 1.25 9.73
N HIS A 356 13.75 1.20 8.99
CA HIS A 356 14.79 2.21 9.07
C HIS A 356 14.68 3.16 7.88
N ASN A 357 14.49 4.43 8.21
CA ASN A 357 14.64 5.54 7.29
C ASN A 357 15.93 6.26 7.64
N LYS A 358 17.04 5.87 7.02
CA LYS A 358 18.16 6.80 6.84
C LYS A 358 18.01 7.34 5.43
N GLU A 359 18.11 8.66 5.25
CA GLU A 359 17.92 9.32 3.95
C GLU A 359 18.78 8.75 2.80
N SER A 360 19.81 7.95 3.11
CA SER A 360 20.71 7.28 2.17
C SER A 360 20.41 5.79 1.92
N GLU A 361 19.43 5.17 2.58
CA GLU A 361 19.12 3.74 2.47
C GLU A 361 17.82 3.49 1.68
N PHE A 362 17.73 2.32 1.02
CA PHE A 362 16.52 1.92 0.29
C PHE A 362 15.39 1.64 1.27
N HIS A 363 14.23 2.28 1.06
CA HIS A 363 13.10 2.21 1.98
C HIS A 363 11.84 1.63 1.33
N ILE A 364 11.17 0.73 2.04
CA ILE A 364 9.94 0.05 1.65
C ILE A 364 8.80 0.61 2.49
N THR A 365 7.82 1.22 1.82
CA THR A 365 6.59 1.70 2.42
C THR A 365 5.39 1.23 1.61
N THR A 366 4.20 1.37 2.18
CA THR A 366 2.94 1.15 1.45
C THR A 366 2.73 2.17 0.32
N SER A 367 3.47 3.28 0.34
CA SER A 367 3.35 4.40 -0.59
C SER A 367 4.32 4.36 -1.78
N ASN A 368 5.25 3.40 -1.84
CA ASN A 368 6.21 3.28 -2.95
C ASN A 368 6.37 1.83 -3.47
N PRO A 369 5.27 1.08 -3.70
CA PRO A 369 5.33 -0.31 -4.17
C PRO A 369 6.15 -0.50 -5.44
N ASP A 370 6.17 0.49 -6.34
CA ASP A 370 6.90 0.42 -7.60
C ASP A 370 8.42 0.39 -7.39
N ASP A 371 8.93 0.99 -6.32
CA ASP A 371 10.37 1.01 -6.00
C ASP A 371 10.91 -0.39 -5.67
N TYR A 372 10.05 -1.33 -5.24
CA TYR A 372 10.43 -2.70 -4.86
C TYR A 372 9.58 -3.78 -5.55
N ALA A 373 8.89 -3.44 -6.64
CA ALA A 373 8.05 -4.38 -7.40
C ALA A 373 8.84 -5.64 -7.82
N ASP A 374 10.11 -5.46 -8.20
CA ASP A 374 11.02 -6.52 -8.64
C ASP A 374 11.31 -7.59 -7.56
N VAL A 375 11.18 -7.26 -6.27
CA VAL A 375 11.45 -8.20 -5.16
C VAL A 375 10.20 -8.58 -4.37
N LEU A 376 9.06 -7.93 -4.64
CA LEU A 376 7.83 -8.12 -3.88
C LEU A 376 7.36 -9.58 -3.88
N ASN A 377 7.38 -10.25 -5.02
CA ASN A 377 7.01 -11.66 -5.12
C ASN A 377 7.97 -12.56 -4.32
N LEU A 378 9.26 -12.26 -4.30
CA LEU A 378 10.22 -12.97 -3.47
C LEU A 378 9.90 -12.80 -1.99
N ILE A 379 9.62 -11.57 -1.53
CA ILE A 379 9.23 -11.30 -0.14
C ILE A 379 8.00 -12.12 0.23
N LYS A 380 6.96 -12.15 -0.62
CA LYS A 380 5.75 -12.95 -0.37
C LYS A 380 6.05 -14.44 -0.25
N ARG A 381 6.85 -15.02 -1.17
CA ARG A 381 7.26 -16.43 -1.10
C ARG A 381 8.04 -16.71 0.20
N PHE A 382 8.93 -15.80 0.58
CA PHE A 382 9.75 -15.95 1.76
C PHE A 382 8.92 -15.84 3.05
N ILE A 383 7.92 -14.96 3.12
CA ILE A 383 6.94 -14.89 4.21
C ILE A 383 6.26 -16.24 4.41
N THR A 384 5.76 -16.88 3.35
CA THR A 384 5.10 -18.20 3.45
C THR A 384 6.03 -19.27 4.02
N ILE A 385 7.30 -19.24 3.60
CA ILE A 385 8.34 -20.15 4.12
C ILE A 385 8.60 -19.89 5.59
N LEU A 386 8.86 -18.63 5.97
CA LEU A 386 9.12 -18.21 7.35
C LEU A 386 7.97 -18.59 8.27
N GLU A 387 6.74 -18.26 7.87
CA GLU A 387 5.52 -18.58 8.62
C GLU A 387 5.43 -20.08 8.92
N LYS A 388 5.64 -20.93 7.91
CA LYS A 388 5.66 -22.39 8.10
C LYS A 388 6.75 -22.80 9.11
N GLN A 389 8.00 -22.39 8.91
CA GLN A 389 9.10 -22.82 9.77
C GLN A 389 8.93 -22.36 11.22
N LEU A 390 8.43 -21.15 11.44
CA LEU A 390 8.21 -20.59 12.77
C LEU A 390 7.10 -21.35 13.52
N LEU A 391 5.96 -21.59 12.87
CA LEU A 391 4.82 -22.26 13.50
C LEU A 391 5.08 -23.75 13.75
N ASP A 392 5.76 -24.43 12.83
CA ASP A 392 6.18 -25.82 13.02
C ASP A 392 7.19 -25.93 14.18
N LYS A 393 8.11 -24.96 14.32
CA LYS A 393 9.10 -24.91 15.40
C LYS A 393 8.48 -24.76 16.78
N ILE A 394 7.49 -23.87 16.93
CA ILE A 394 6.74 -23.67 18.17
C ILE A 394 5.99 -24.95 18.57
N SER A 395 5.38 -25.62 17.59
CA SER A 395 4.59 -26.83 17.82
C SER A 395 5.43 -28.05 18.20
N ALA A 396 6.71 -28.07 17.83
CA ALA A 396 7.61 -29.18 18.10
C ALA A 396 8.16 -29.24 19.55
N ASP A 397 7.96 -28.19 20.37
CA ASP A 397 8.46 -28.08 21.76
C ASP A 397 9.95 -28.42 21.92
N VAL A 398 10.78 -27.93 21.00
CA VAL A 398 12.19 -28.33 20.97
C VAL A 398 12.98 -27.70 22.13
N PRO A 399 13.88 -28.45 22.80
CA PRO A 399 14.61 -27.97 23.99
C PRO A 399 15.46 -26.71 23.78
N VAL A 400 15.74 -26.32 22.53
CA VAL A 400 16.49 -25.11 22.20
C VAL A 400 15.70 -23.83 22.43
N ILE A 401 14.36 -23.89 22.44
CA ILE A 401 13.47 -22.73 22.68
C ILE A 401 12.42 -22.98 23.78
N SER A 402 12.49 -24.11 24.47
CA SER A 402 11.56 -24.46 25.55
C SER A 402 12.28 -24.49 26.89
N TYR A 403 11.76 -23.78 27.89
CA TYR A 403 12.27 -23.86 29.26
C TYR A 403 12.08 -25.26 29.79
N GLN A 404 13.06 -25.85 30.47
CA GLN A 404 12.93 -27.23 30.96
C GLN A 404 12.38 -27.30 32.39
N SER A 405 12.26 -26.15 33.07
CA SER A 405 11.71 -26.03 34.42
C SER A 405 10.67 -24.92 34.48
N GLN A 406 9.69 -25.06 35.37
CA GLN A 406 8.71 -24.00 35.67
C GLN A 406 9.33 -22.90 36.55
N TYR A 407 10.37 -23.23 37.32
CA TYR A 407 11.06 -22.32 38.22
C TYR A 407 12.56 -22.44 38.04
N ILE A 408 13.27 -21.31 38.12
CA ILE A 408 14.72 -21.32 38.21
C ILE A 408 15.08 -21.42 39.69
N GLU A 409 15.63 -22.54 40.11
CA GLU A 409 16.15 -22.71 41.46
C GLU A 409 17.39 -21.82 41.64
N LEU A 410 17.25 -20.80 42.49
CA LEU A 410 18.33 -19.84 42.76
C LEU A 410 19.31 -20.34 43.84
N TYR A 411 18.98 -21.43 44.56
CA TYR A 411 19.75 -22.00 45.67
C TYR A 411 19.58 -23.52 45.78
#